data_AF-A0A2S9B6C0-F1
#
_entry.id   AF-A0A2S9B6C0-F1
#
_cell.length_a   1.000
_cell.length_b   1.000
_cell.length_c   1.000
_cell.angle_alpha   90.00
_cell.angle_beta   90.00
_cell.angle_gamma   90.00
#
_symmetry.space_group_name_H-M   'P 1'
#
loop_
_entity.id
_entity.type
_entity.pdbx_description
1 polymer ?
#
loop_
_entity_poly.entity_id
_entity_poly.type
_entity_poly.pdbx_seq_one_letter_code
_entity_poly.pdbx_strand_id
1 'polypeptide(L)'
;MIKPTPNPPETASVSPYESIDSKKLHEAADRALDHYLCPPGSTPPPRKKRGMYAVTADNKTEELLVDASATLASAKTIAQNVSSLLPASQRQALAGIAQLIMLGELAVNRALDNLQLPG
;
A
#
# COMPACT_ATOMS: atom_id res chain seq x y z
N MET A 1 -65.55 24.12 -7.86
CA MET A 1 -65.38 22.87 -7.09
C MET A 1 -63.90 22.66 -6.84
N ILE A 2 -63.45 22.89 -5.61
CA ILE A 2 -62.07 22.62 -5.19
C ILE A 2 -62.11 21.22 -4.55
N LYS A 3 -61.35 20.26 -5.08
CA LYS A 3 -61.19 18.96 -4.43
C LYS A 3 -60.41 19.20 -3.12
N PRO A 4 -60.93 18.83 -1.94
CA PRO A 4 -60.12 18.79 -0.74
C PRO A 4 -59.10 17.67 -0.93
N THR A 5 -57.84 18.02 -1.17
CA THR A 5 -56.75 17.05 -1.22
C THR A 5 -56.58 16.49 0.21
N PRO A 6 -56.76 15.18 0.45
CA PRO A 6 -56.43 14.62 1.75
C PRO A 6 -54.93 14.77 1.94
N ASN A 7 -54.49 15.31 3.08
CA ASN A 7 -53.07 15.28 3.43
C ASN A 7 -52.58 13.82 3.36
N PRO A 8 -51.41 13.54 2.76
CA PRO A 8 -50.83 12.20 2.82
C PRO A 8 -50.62 11.83 4.29
N PRO A 9 -50.86 10.56 4.68
CA PRO A 9 -50.58 10.12 6.04
C PRO A 9 -49.12 10.42 6.35
N GLU A 10 -48.85 10.95 7.55
CA GLU A 10 -47.49 11.18 8.02
C GLU A 10 -46.72 9.87 7.89
N THR A 11 -45.79 9.81 6.94
CA THR A 11 -44.83 8.71 6.87
C THR A 11 -44.00 8.83 8.14
N ALA A 12 -44.25 7.94 9.10
CA ALA A 12 -43.38 7.79 10.26
C ALA A 12 -41.95 7.75 9.73
N SER A 13 -41.17 8.76 10.07
CA SER A 13 -39.77 8.84 9.68
C SER A 13 -39.07 7.72 10.43
N VAL A 14 -39.03 6.51 9.84
CA VAL A 14 -38.46 5.32 10.49
C VAL A 14 -36.99 5.61 10.70
N SER A 15 -36.66 6.18 11.86
CA SER A 15 -35.29 6.34 12.27
C SER A 15 -34.74 4.92 12.46
N PRO A 16 -33.53 4.60 11.96
CA PRO A 16 -33.00 3.24 11.97
C PRO A 16 -32.99 2.57 13.36
N TYR A 17 -33.13 3.36 14.44
CA TYR A 17 -33.16 2.93 15.83
C TYR A 17 -34.46 3.23 16.59
N GLU A 18 -35.57 3.49 15.90
CA GLU A 18 -36.81 3.97 16.53
C GLU A 18 -37.60 2.87 17.27
N SER A 19 -37.53 1.63 16.81
CA SER A 19 -38.22 0.49 17.45
C SER A 19 -37.34 -0.17 18.52
N ILE A 20 -37.96 -0.74 19.55
CA ILE A 20 -37.23 -1.40 20.66
C ILE A 20 -36.37 -2.59 20.19
N ASP A 21 -36.74 -3.20 19.06
CA ASP A 21 -36.04 -4.33 18.47
C ASP A 21 -35.02 -3.93 17.39
N SER A 22 -34.95 -2.66 17.01
CA SER A 22 -33.99 -2.15 16.00
C SER A 22 -32.53 -2.48 16.35
N LYS A 23 -32.15 -2.31 17.61
CA LYS A 23 -30.81 -2.65 18.11
C LYS A 23 -30.53 -4.15 18.01
N LYS A 24 -31.51 -4.99 18.34
CA LYS A 24 -31.38 -6.45 18.22
C LYS A 24 -31.27 -6.90 16.77
N LEU A 25 -32.01 -6.27 15.86
CA LEU A 25 -31.93 -6.54 14.42
C LEU A 25 -30.59 -6.08 13.85
N HIS A 26 -30.08 -4.94 14.29
CA HIS A 26 -28.75 -4.45 13.93
C HIS A 26 -27.66 -5.40 14.42
N GLU A 27 -27.70 -5.81 15.68
CA GLU A 27 -26.78 -6.82 16.23
C GLU A 27 -26.89 -8.17 15.51
N ALA A 28 -28.10 -8.59 15.12
CA ALA A 28 -28.28 -9.82 14.36
C ALA A 28 -27.70 -9.71 12.94
N ALA A 29 -27.83 -8.56 12.29
CA ALA A 29 -27.24 -8.29 10.99
C ALA A 29 -25.71 -8.28 11.08
N ASP A 30 -25.13 -7.61 12.08
CA ASP A 30 -23.69 -7.57 12.29
C ASP A 30 -23.14 -8.98 12.56
N ARG A 31 -23.82 -9.77 13.42
CA ARG A 31 -23.46 -11.18 13.65
C ARG A 31 -23.51 -12.02 12.37
N ALA A 32 -24.48 -11.79 11.49
CA ALA A 32 -24.58 -12.52 10.22
C ALA A 32 -23.44 -12.10 9.27
N LEU A 33 -23.14 -10.81 9.19
CA LEU A 33 -22.03 -10.30 8.38
C LEU A 33 -20.69 -10.85 8.87
N ASP A 34 -20.43 -10.82 10.18
CA ASP A 34 -19.21 -11.38 10.77
C ASP A 34 -19.09 -12.88 10.49
N HIS A 35 -20.18 -13.63 10.57
CA HIS A 35 -20.18 -15.07 10.27
C HIS A 35 -19.78 -15.38 8.82
N TYR A 36 -20.18 -14.56 7.85
CA TYR A 36 -19.88 -14.80 6.43
C TYR A 36 -18.62 -14.10 5.91
N LEU A 37 -18.29 -12.92 6.45
CA LEU A 37 -17.20 -12.08 5.97
C LEU A 37 -15.92 -12.25 6.80
N CYS A 38 -16.05 -12.58 8.09
CA CYS A 38 -14.95 -12.72 9.05
C CYS A 38 -15.05 -14.04 9.82
N PRO A 39 -15.13 -15.22 9.16
CA PRO A 39 -15.26 -16.48 9.86
C PRO A 39 -14.09 -16.63 10.88
N PRO A 40 -14.38 -17.09 12.11
CA PRO A 40 -13.39 -17.14 13.18
C PRO A 40 -12.21 -18.03 12.76
N GLY A 41 -11.02 -17.43 12.72
CA GLY A 41 -9.79 -18.08 12.25
C GLY A 41 -9.42 -17.82 10.79
N SER A 42 -10.19 -17.01 10.05
CA SER A 42 -9.79 -16.60 8.71
C SER A 42 -8.60 -15.63 8.76
N THR A 43 -7.53 -16.00 8.06
CA THR A 43 -6.49 -15.05 7.69
C THR A 43 -6.92 -14.36 6.39
N PRO A 44 -6.78 -13.02 6.28
CA PRO A 44 -7.06 -12.34 5.02
C PRO A 44 -6.25 -13.00 3.90
N PRO A 45 -6.85 -13.28 2.72
CA PRO A 45 -6.09 -13.84 1.61
C PRO A 45 -4.90 -12.91 1.30
N PRO A 46 -3.70 -13.46 1.07
CA PRO A 46 -2.52 -12.67 0.83
C PRO A 46 -2.78 -11.73 -0.35
N ARG A 47 -2.57 -10.43 -0.13
CA ARG A 47 -2.72 -9.41 -1.18
C ARG A 47 -1.80 -9.79 -2.35
N LYS A 48 -2.39 -10.16 -3.49
CA LYS A 48 -1.65 -10.34 -4.74
C LYS A 48 -1.15 -8.97 -5.20
N LYS A 49 0.14 -8.69 -5.02
CA LYS A 49 0.78 -7.53 -5.64
C LYS A 49 0.74 -7.75 -7.15
N ARG A 50 -0.15 -7.04 -7.86
CA ARG A 50 -0.10 -6.96 -9.32
C ARG A 50 1.03 -6.02 -9.69
N GLY A 51 2.22 -6.58 -9.94
CA GLY A 51 3.34 -5.83 -10.50
C GLY A 51 3.12 -5.60 -12.00
N MET A 52 3.23 -4.36 -12.47
CA MET A 52 3.30 -4.06 -13.91
C MET A 52 4.62 -4.52 -14.54
N TYR A 53 5.65 -4.68 -13.71
CA TYR A 53 7.00 -5.06 -14.09
C TYR A 53 7.46 -6.24 -13.22
N ALA A 54 8.22 -7.15 -13.82
CA ALA A 54 8.84 -8.29 -13.15
C ALA A 54 10.22 -8.53 -13.73
N VAL A 55 11.12 -9.06 -12.90
CA VAL A 55 12.40 -9.59 -13.36
C VAL A 55 12.15 -10.97 -13.97
N THR A 56 12.66 -11.21 -15.18
CA THR A 56 12.54 -12.50 -15.87
C THR A 56 13.35 -13.57 -15.15
N ALA A 57 12.83 -14.80 -15.10
CA ALA A 57 13.49 -15.93 -14.43
C ALA A 57 14.81 -16.35 -15.10
N ASP A 58 15.04 -15.92 -16.34
CA ASP A 58 16.20 -16.29 -17.14
C ASP A 58 17.48 -15.51 -16.78
N ASN A 59 17.36 -14.41 -16.02
CA ASN A 59 18.51 -13.58 -15.67
C ASN A 59 19.30 -14.21 -14.52
N LYS A 60 20.62 -14.23 -14.65
CA LYS A 60 21.50 -14.71 -13.57
C LYS A 60 21.45 -13.72 -12.40
N THR A 61 21.53 -14.24 -11.18
CA THR A 61 21.58 -13.41 -9.95
C THR A 61 22.72 -12.41 -9.99
N GLU A 62 23.87 -12.77 -10.57
CA GLU A 62 25.00 -11.87 -10.80
C GLU A 62 24.60 -10.67 -11.68
N GLU A 63 23.99 -10.91 -12.84
CA GLU A 63 23.54 -9.86 -13.75
C GLU A 63 22.52 -8.93 -13.08
N LEU A 64 21.60 -9.47 -12.29
CA LEU A 64 20.62 -8.70 -11.54
C LEU A 64 21.27 -7.80 -10.47
N LEU A 65 22.32 -8.29 -9.80
CA LEU A 65 23.04 -7.51 -8.80
C LEU A 65 23.92 -6.44 -9.45
N VAL A 66 24.54 -6.71 -10.60
CA VAL A 66 25.26 -5.70 -11.38
C VAL A 66 24.31 -4.59 -11.84
N ASP A 67 23.16 -4.95 -12.41
CA ASP A 67 22.15 -3.97 -12.86
C ASP A 67 21.58 -3.17 -11.66
N ALA A 68 21.33 -3.83 -10.53
CA ALA A 68 20.89 -3.14 -9.31
C ALA A 68 21.95 -2.15 -8.79
N SER A 69 23.23 -2.53 -8.80
CA SER A 69 24.35 -1.65 -8.41
C SER A 69 24.43 -0.43 -9.33
N ALA A 70 24.37 -0.63 -10.64
CA ALA A 70 24.36 0.46 -11.62
C ALA A 70 23.13 1.39 -11.47
N THR A 71 21.96 0.80 -11.20
CA THR A 71 20.72 1.55 -10.96
C THR A 71 20.81 2.40 -9.69
N LEU A 72 21.36 1.86 -8.60
CA LEU A 72 21.55 2.59 -7.35
C LEU A 72 22.58 3.71 -7.51
N ALA A 73 23.69 3.47 -8.20
CA ALA A 73 24.68 4.51 -8.51
C ALA A 73 24.04 5.66 -9.31
N SER A 74 23.23 5.34 -10.32
CA SER A 74 22.46 6.33 -11.09
C SER A 74 21.49 7.12 -10.21
N ALA A 75 20.72 6.44 -9.35
CA ALA A 75 19.79 7.08 -8.44
C ALA A 75 20.49 8.04 -7.47
N LYS A 76 21.66 7.67 -6.96
CA LYS A 76 22.50 8.52 -6.10
C LYS A 76 22.96 9.77 -6.84
N THR A 77 23.43 9.65 -8.08
CA THR A 77 23.82 10.79 -8.91
C THR A 77 22.65 11.73 -9.16
N ILE A 78 21.46 11.19 -9.46
CA ILE A 78 20.24 12.00 -9.64
C ILE A 78 19.89 12.74 -8.34
N ALA A 79 19.91 12.06 -7.19
CA ALA A 79 19.65 12.68 -5.90
C ALA A 79 20.64 13.82 -5.61
N GLN A 80 21.93 13.62 -5.87
CA GLN A 80 22.95 14.65 -5.69
C GLN A 80 22.76 15.83 -6.64
N ASN A 81 22.46 15.59 -7.92
CA ASN A 81 22.22 16.64 -8.91
C ASN A 81 21.02 17.52 -8.50
N VAL A 82 19.92 16.90 -8.11
CA VAL A 82 18.70 17.61 -7.68
C VAL A 82 18.91 18.37 -6.36
N SER A 83 19.81 17.91 -5.48
CA SER A 83 20.07 18.56 -4.17
C SER A 83 20.55 20.01 -4.30
N SER A 84 21.27 20.31 -5.37
CA SER A 84 21.76 21.67 -5.67
C SER A 84 20.63 22.63 -6.10
N LEU A 85 19.54 22.10 -6.65
CA LEU A 85 18.40 22.87 -7.15
C LEU A 85 17.36 23.19 -6.06
N LEU A 86 17.47 22.56 -4.90
CA LEU A 86 16.47 22.65 -3.83
C LEU A 86 16.89 23.61 -2.70
N PRO A 87 15.90 24.25 -2.03
CA PRO A 87 16.04 24.92 -0.74
C PRO A 87 16.79 24.09 0.32
N ALA A 88 17.44 24.77 1.27
CA ALA A 88 18.33 24.15 2.26
C ALA A 88 17.68 23.01 3.09
N SER A 89 16.41 23.15 3.47
CA SER A 89 15.69 22.11 4.24
C SER A 89 15.49 20.82 3.45
N GLN A 90 15.17 20.93 2.16
CA GLN A 90 14.95 19.79 1.26
C GLN A 90 16.28 19.17 0.81
N ARG A 91 17.34 19.98 0.71
CA ARG A 91 18.70 19.51 0.44
C ARG A 91 19.19 18.53 1.50
N GLN A 92 18.93 18.80 2.78
CA GLN A 92 19.30 17.90 3.88
C GLN A 92 18.58 16.55 3.78
N ALA A 93 17.28 16.57 3.46
CA ALA A 93 16.50 15.35 3.25
C ALA A 93 17.04 14.54 2.07
N LEU A 94 17.37 15.20 0.96
CA LEU A 94 17.89 14.53 -0.23
C LEU A 94 19.32 14.00 -0.03
N ALA A 95 20.15 14.69 0.75
CA ALA A 95 21.44 14.17 1.20
C ALA A 95 21.27 12.88 2.02
N GLY A 96 20.28 12.83 2.92
CA GLY A 96 19.91 11.62 3.64
C GLY A 96 19.48 10.47 2.71
N ILE A 97 18.66 10.77 1.69
CA ILE A 97 18.26 9.78 0.68
C ILE A 97 19.48 9.26 -0.10
N ALA A 98 20.38 10.15 -0.54
CA ALA A 98 21.60 9.75 -1.24
C ALA A 98 22.50 8.86 -0.36
N GLN A 99 22.53 9.10 0.95
CA GLN A 99 23.26 8.27 1.90
C GLN A 99 22.60 6.88 2.07
N LEU A 100 21.28 6.79 2.11
CA LEU A 100 20.57 5.50 2.13
C LEU A 100 20.81 4.69 0.85
N ILE A 101 20.82 5.36 -0.31
CA ILE A 101 21.12 4.71 -1.60
C ILE A 101 22.55 4.15 -1.59
N MET A 102 23.53 4.93 -1.11
CA MET A 102 24.92 4.47 -0.97
C MET A 102 25.04 3.23 -0.08
N LEU A 103 24.31 3.16 1.04
CA LEU A 103 24.32 2.00 1.92
C LEU A 103 23.73 0.77 1.21
N GLY A 104 22.68 0.94 0.42
CA GLY A 104 22.13 -0.12 -0.43
C GLY A 104 23.11 -0.61 -1.48
N GLU A 105 23.79 0.32 -2.16
CA GLU A 105 24.82 0.02 -3.17
C GLU A 105 25.96 -0.83 -2.57
N LEU A 106 26.42 -0.48 -1.36
CA LEU A 106 27.44 -1.26 -0.65
C LEU A 106 26.97 -2.68 -0.32
N ALA A 107 25.72 -2.84 0.12
CA ALA A 107 25.15 -4.15 0.42
C ALA A 107 25.02 -5.02 -0.85
N VAL A 108 24.61 -4.42 -1.97
CA VAL A 108 24.52 -5.10 -3.27
C VAL A 108 25.91 -5.51 -3.77
N ASN A 109 26.89 -4.62 -3.71
CA ASN A 109 28.27 -4.93 -4.09
C ASN A 109 28.84 -6.06 -3.22
N ARG A 110 28.60 -6.04 -1.92
CA ARG A 110 29.02 -7.15 -1.04
C ARG A 110 28.34 -8.48 -1.40
N ALA A 111 27.07 -8.45 -1.78
CA ALA A 111 26.35 -9.64 -2.24
C ALA A 111 26.92 -10.17 -3.57
N LEU A 112 27.30 -9.28 -4.49
CA LEU A 112 27.96 -9.62 -5.74
C LEU A 112 29.34 -10.26 -5.49
N ASP A 113 30.16 -9.66 -4.62
CA ASP A 113 31.48 -10.22 -4.25
C ASP A 113 31.37 -11.65 -3.69
N ASN A 114 30.33 -11.93 -2.91
CA ASN A 114 30.09 -13.28 -2.37
C ASN A 114 29.76 -14.32 -3.44
N LEU A 115 29.23 -13.92 -4.59
CA LEU A 115 28.96 -14.82 -5.72
C LEU A 115 30.22 -15.08 -6.56
N GLN A 116 31.16 -14.13 -6.58
CA GLN A 116 32.40 -14.21 -7.36
C GLN A 116 33.53 -14.96 -6.65
N LEU A 117 33.43 -15.17 -5.34
CA LEU A 117 34.36 -16.02 -4.60
C LEU A 117 34.09 -17.49 -4.93
N PRO A 118 35.01 -18.22 -5.58
CA PRO A 118 34.85 -19.66 -5.78
C PRO A 118 34.92 -20.35 -4.41
N GLY A 119 33.93 -21.20 -4.13
CA GLY A 119 34.02 -22.22 -3.08
C GLY A 119 34.97 -23.34 -3.49
#